data_AF-A0A967BEM9-F1
#
_entry.id   AF-A0A967BEM9-F1
#
_cell.length_a   1.000
_cell.length_b   1.000
_cell.length_c   1.000
_cell.angle_alpha   90.00
_cell.angle_beta   90.00
_cell.angle_gamma   90.00
#
_symmetry.space_group_name_H-M   'P 1'
#
loop_
_entity.id
_entity.type
_entity.pdbx_description
1 polymer ?
#
loop_
_entity_poly.entity_id
_entity_poly.type
_entity_poly.pdbx_seq_one_letter_code
_entity_poly.pdbx_strand_id
1 'polypeptide(L)' 'MTLADRYNAEAKRLMPHMEDDLVVDAAIDNAGHIDEIVFRRSEYLGGMAAVLLALIEQHK' A
#
# COMPACT_ATOMS: atom_id res chain seq x y z
N MET A 1 -1.65 -15.16 2.84
CA MET A 1 -1.06 -13.82 2.69
C MET A 1 -2.14 -12.90 2.14
N THR A 2 -2.54 -11.89 2.90
CA THR A 2 -3.62 -10.96 2.54
C THR A 2 -3.15 -9.96 1.49
N LEU A 3 -4.06 -9.12 1.00
CA LEU A 3 -3.70 -8.00 0.13
C LEU A 3 -2.81 -6.99 0.88
N ALA A 4 -3.13 -6.68 2.13
CA ALA A 4 -2.30 -5.82 2.98
C ALA A 4 -0.90 -6.39 3.22
N ASP A 5 -0.78 -7.71 3.46
CA ASP A 5 0.54 -8.35 3.59
C ASP A 5 1.40 -8.16 2.33
N ARG A 6 0.80 -8.35 1.15
CA ARG A 6 1.46 -8.14 -0.15
C ARG A 6 1.84 -6.68 -0.35
N TYR A 7 0.93 -5.77 -0.04
CA TYR A 7 1.15 -4.33 -0.15
C TYR A 7 2.31 -3.87 0.75
N ASN A 8 2.30 -4.27 2.03
CA ASN A 8 3.35 -3.91 2.98
C ASN A 8 4.72 -4.46 2.55
N ALA A 9 4.76 -5.70 2.06
CA ALA A 9 5.99 -6.29 1.54
C ALA A 9 6.53 -5.53 0.32
N GLU A 10 5.66 -5.13 -0.61
CA GLU A 10 6.05 -4.34 -1.78
C GLU A 10 6.44 -2.90 -1.40
N ALA A 11 5.76 -2.26 -0.45
CA ALA A 11 6.15 -0.95 0.08
C ALA A 11 7.56 -1.00 0.67
N LYS A 12 7.87 -2.01 1.50
CA LYS A 12 9.21 -2.25 2.04
C LYS A 12 10.26 -2.47 0.95
N ARG A 13 9.91 -3.23 -0.11
CA ARG A 13 10.85 -3.61 -1.18
C ARG A 13 11.13 -2.47 -2.15
N LEU A 14 10.09 -1.77 -2.59
CA LEU A 14 10.16 -0.74 -3.63
C LEU A 14 10.44 0.65 -3.06
N MET A 15 9.97 0.92 -1.85
CA MET A 15 10.01 2.24 -1.20
C MET A 15 10.46 2.11 0.26
N PRO A 16 11.65 1.54 0.54
CA PRO A 16 12.09 1.25 1.92
C PRO A 16 12.18 2.50 2.81
N HIS A 17 12.38 3.68 2.22
CA HIS A 17 12.44 4.96 2.92
C HIS A 17 11.05 5.52 3.29
N MET A 18 9.97 4.89 2.79
CA MET A 18 8.57 5.26 3.05
C MET A 18 7.80 4.14 3.76
N GLU A 19 8.47 3.07 4.21
CA GLU A 19 7.82 1.89 4.81
C GLU A 19 6.89 2.29 5.97
N ASP A 20 7.39 3.08 6.91
CA ASP A 20 6.64 3.50 8.10
C ASP A 20 5.42 4.38 7.76
N ASP A 21 5.50 5.15 6.67
CA ASP A 21 4.42 6.03 6.23
C ASP A 21 3.34 5.28 5.43
N LEU A 22 3.73 4.22 4.71
CA LEU A 22 2.86 3.44 3.84
C LEU A 22 2.27 2.22 4.55
N VAL A 23 2.88 1.69 5.62
CA VAL A 23 2.43 0.45 6.26
C VAL A 23 0.97 0.54 6.74
N VAL A 24 0.19 -0.48 6.41
CA VAL A 24 -1.21 -0.62 6.82
C VAL A 24 -1.44 -1.87 7.64
N ASP A 25 -2.55 -1.93 8.37
CA ASP A 25 -2.94 -3.12 9.15
C ASP A 25 -3.13 -4.33 8.23
N ALA A 26 -2.51 -5.46 8.58
CA ALA A 26 -2.57 -6.72 7.84
C ALA A 26 -3.99 -7.31 7.74
N ALA A 27 -4.90 -6.90 8.61
CA ALA A 27 -6.32 -7.29 8.59
C ALA A 27 -7.10 -6.62 7.43
N ILE A 28 -6.55 -5.61 6.76
CA ILE A 28 -7.21 -4.95 5.64
C ILE A 28 -7.12 -5.84 4.39
N ASP A 29 -8.28 -6.15 3.81
CA ASP A 29 -8.42 -7.11 2.72
C ASP A 29 -8.81 -6.46 1.39
N ASN A 30 -9.04 -5.15 1.35
CA ASN A 30 -9.50 -4.45 0.15
C ASN A 30 -8.63 -3.23 -0.19
N ALA A 31 -8.44 -3.02 -1.49
CA ALA A 31 -7.55 -1.99 -2.03
C ALA A 31 -8.03 -0.56 -1.72
N GLY A 32 -9.35 -0.33 -1.77
CA GLY A 32 -9.92 1.01 -1.52
C GLY A 32 -9.68 1.50 -0.09
N HIS A 33 -9.72 0.60 0.89
CA HIS A 33 -9.45 0.95 2.28
C HIS A 33 -7.97 1.21 2.54
N ILE A 34 -7.06 0.49 1.85
CA ILE A 34 -5.62 0.80 1.86
C ILE A 34 -5.40 2.21 1.29
N ASP A 35 -5.96 2.49 0.12
CA ASP A 35 -5.87 3.80 -0.53
C ASP A 35 -6.41 4.93 0.37
N GLU A 36 -7.60 4.77 0.95
CA GLU A 36 -8.20 5.78 1.84
C GLU A 36 -7.35 6.06 3.09
N ILE A 37 -6.79 5.02 3.73
CA ILE A 37 -5.93 5.19 4.90
C ILE A 37 -4.69 6.00 4.54
N VAL A 38 -4.03 5.63 3.44
CA VAL A 38 -2.77 6.26 3.05
C VAL A 38 -3.03 7.67 2.51
N PHE A 39 -4.11 7.89 1.76
CA PHE A 39 -4.55 9.21 1.31
C PHE A 39 -4.88 10.15 2.48
N ARG A 40 -5.53 9.64 3.54
CA ARG A 40 -5.78 10.43 4.77
C ARG A 40 -4.49 10.82 5.51
N ARG A 41 -3.40 10.07 5.33
CA ARG A 41 -2.08 10.44 5.88
C ARG A 41 -1.44 11.56 5.05
N SER A 42 -1.58 11.51 3.73
CA SER A 42 -1.17 12.56 2.80
C SER A 42 -1.61 12.20 1.38
N GLU A 43 -2.00 13.20 0.58
CA GLU A 43 -2.30 13.03 -0.85
C GLU A 43 -1.09 12.44 -1.62
N TYR A 44 0.14 12.84 -1.25
CA TYR A 44 1.37 12.27 -1.82
C TYR A 44 1.49 10.78 -1.51
N LEU A 45 1.22 10.38 -0.26
CA LEU A 45 1.27 8.98 0.15
C LEU A 45 0.16 8.17 -0.55
N GLY A 46 -1.04 8.74 -0.67
CA GLY A 46 -2.15 8.12 -1.40
C GLY A 46 -1.79 7.82 -2.86
N GLY A 47 -1.15 8.77 -3.54
CA GLY A 47 -0.63 8.55 -4.89
C GLY A 47 0.36 7.38 -4.99
N MET A 48 1.24 7.23 -3.99
CA MET A 48 2.20 6.10 -3.94
C MET A 48 1.50 4.77 -3.66
N ALA A 49 0.47 4.75 -2.82
CA ALA A 49 -0.34 3.56 -2.56
C ALA A 49 -1.07 3.08 -3.83
N ALA A 50 -1.66 3.99 -4.59
CA ALA A 50 -2.32 3.68 -5.85
C ALA A 50 -1.37 3.02 -6.87
N VAL A 51 -0.12 3.50 -6.98
CA VAL A 51 0.90 2.89 -7.85
C VAL A 51 1.24 1.46 -7.41
N LEU A 52 1.44 1.23 -6.11
CA LEU A 52 1.74 -0.10 -5.58
C LEU A 52 0.60 -1.09 -5.83
N LEU A 53 -0.66 -0.66 -5.63
CA LEU A 53 -1.84 -1.47 -5.91
C LEU A 53 -1.92 -1.86 -7.39
N ALA A 54 -1.66 -0.93 -8.31
CA ALA A 54 -1.64 -1.20 -9.74
C ALA A 54 -0.55 -2.20 -10.15
N LEU A 55 0.67 -2.08 -9.59
CA LEU A 55 1.75 -3.05 -9.83
C LEU A 55 1.38 -4.45 -9.31
N ILE A 56 0.76 -4.55 -8.14
CA ILE A 56 0.29 -5.82 -7.58
C ILE A 56 -0.76 -6.49 -8.49
N GLU A 57 -1.65 -5.70 -9.11
CA GLU A 57 -2.66 -6.19 -10.05
C GLU A 57 -2.05 -6.66 -11.37
N GLN A 58 -1.04 -5.96 -11.90
CA GLN A 58 -0.33 -6.36 -13.13
C GLN A 58 0.46 -7.67 -12.98
N HIS A 59 0.87 -8.02 -11.76
CA HIS A 59 1.66 -9.21 -11.44
C HIS A 59 0.82 -10.38 -10.90
N LYS A 60 -0.51 -10.36 -11.09
CA LYS A 60 -1.42 -11.49 -10.84
C LYS A 60 -1.54 -12.41 -12.05
#